data_AF-A0A662V376-F1
#
_entry.id   AF-A0A662V376-F1
#
_cell.length_a   1.000
_cell.length_b   1.000
_cell.length_c   1.000
_cell.angle_alpha   90.00
_cell.angle_beta   90.00
_cell.angle_gamma   90.00
#
_symmetry.space_group_name_H-M   'P 1'
#
loop_
_entity.id
_entity.type
_entity.pdbx_description
1 polymer ?
#
loop_
_entity_poly.entity_id
_entity_poly.type
_entity_poly.pdbx_seq_one_letter_code
_entity_poly.pdbx_strand_id
1 'polypeptide(L)'
;MGAGPTLTEISKVLEEQGFKVYSASEEPRPYLEVYVSEHERAVLIDVGRGTFISLDVYAKCPHGVEGDSSSLSLRELRLHYVGLELQGLYAEVIEGEDLGTEVIGVKGVIDSPISEVAKELRGLVEQLRRAVARLCEPELKS
;
A
#
# COMPACT_ATOMS: atom_id res chain seq x y z
N MET A 1 26.29 -18.65 -5.52
CA MET A 1 25.07 -17.86 -5.31
C MET A 1 25.44 -16.43 -5.65
N GLY A 2 24.84 -15.84 -6.68
CA GLY A 2 25.09 -14.44 -7.02
C GLY A 2 24.48 -13.53 -5.96
N ALA A 3 25.09 -12.37 -5.71
CA ALA A 3 24.42 -11.32 -4.96
C ALA A 3 23.12 -10.95 -5.72
N GLY A 4 22.01 -10.81 -5.00
CA GLY A 4 20.78 -10.30 -5.58
C GLY A 4 20.97 -8.88 -6.14
N PRO A 5 19.98 -8.35 -6.90
CA PRO A 5 20.07 -7.01 -7.44
C PRO A 5 20.20 -5.99 -6.31
N THR A 6 21.07 -5.01 -6.50
CA THR A 6 21.31 -3.87 -5.60
C THR A 6 20.11 -2.93 -5.57
N LEU A 7 19.95 -2.12 -4.52
CA LEU A 7 18.89 -1.11 -4.49
C LEU A 7 19.00 -0.10 -5.65
N THR A 8 20.20 0.14 -6.17
CA THR A 8 20.40 0.97 -7.37
C THR A 8 19.74 0.36 -8.61
N GLU A 9 19.92 -0.95 -8.82
CA GLU A 9 19.28 -1.67 -9.94
C GLU A 9 17.77 -1.72 -9.77
N ILE A 10 17.29 -1.95 -8.54
CA ILE A 10 15.86 -1.96 -8.22
C ILE A 10 15.25 -0.57 -8.44
N SER A 11 15.95 0.50 -8.03
CA SER A 11 15.51 1.87 -8.22
C SER A 11 15.34 2.21 -9.70
N LYS A 12 16.28 1.77 -10.54
CA LYS A 12 16.19 1.95 -11.99
C LYS A 12 14.95 1.25 -12.58
N VAL A 13 14.65 0.02 -12.13
CA VAL A 13 13.44 -0.72 -12.54
C VAL A 13 12.16 0.04 -12.16
N LEU A 14 12.13 0.69 -10.99
CA LEU A 14 11.00 1.52 -10.56
C LEU A 14 10.87 2.79 -11.40
N GLU A 15 11.98 3.44 -11.73
CA GLU A 15 12.01 4.62 -12.61
C GLU A 15 11.58 4.29 -14.05
N GLU A 16 11.99 3.14 -14.58
CA GLU A 16 11.53 2.62 -15.88
C GLU A 16 10.02 2.32 -15.87
N GLN A 17 9.48 1.94 -14.70
CA GLN A 17 8.05 1.87 -14.44
C GLN A 17 7.40 3.23 -14.16
N GLY A 18 8.08 4.35 -14.42
CA GLY A 18 7.52 5.71 -14.30
C GLY A 18 7.33 6.21 -12.88
N PHE A 19 7.90 5.53 -11.88
CA PHE A 19 7.89 5.99 -10.51
C PHE A 19 9.09 6.89 -10.20
N LYS A 20 9.00 7.68 -9.13
CA LYS A 20 10.14 8.44 -8.63
C LYS A 20 10.61 7.84 -7.31
N VAL A 21 11.85 7.36 -7.27
CA VAL A 21 12.48 6.90 -6.03
C VAL A 21 12.90 8.12 -5.22
N TYR A 22 12.39 8.24 -3.99
CA TYR A 22 12.70 9.34 -3.08
C TYR A 22 13.89 9.03 -2.19
N SER A 23 13.92 7.81 -1.65
CA SER A 23 14.94 7.36 -0.71
C SER A 23 15.16 5.87 -0.86
N ALA A 24 16.42 5.45 -0.72
CA ALA A 24 16.84 4.06 -0.74
C ALA A 24 17.95 3.87 0.30
N SER A 25 17.87 2.82 1.12
CA SER A 25 18.91 2.48 2.11
C SER A 25 19.06 0.97 2.21
N GLU A 26 20.30 0.48 2.21
CA GLU A 26 20.61 -0.93 2.44
C GLU A 26 20.62 -1.28 3.94
N GLU A 27 20.79 -0.29 4.82
CA GLU A 27 20.92 -0.47 6.27
C GLU A 27 19.77 0.21 7.06
N PRO A 28 19.33 -0.36 8.19
CA PRO A 28 19.70 -1.66 8.75
C PRO A 28 19.15 -2.86 7.95
N ARG A 29 18.28 -2.60 6.97
CA ARG A 29 17.75 -3.55 5.98
C ARG A 29 17.39 -2.78 4.70
N PRO A 30 17.30 -3.46 3.54
CA PRO A 30 16.84 -2.84 2.30
C PRO A 30 15.49 -2.12 2.46
N TYR A 31 15.48 -0.83 2.13
CA TYR A 31 14.36 0.09 2.21
C TYR A 31 14.26 0.90 0.93
N LEU A 32 13.04 1.07 0.42
CA LEU A 32 12.73 1.95 -0.70
C LEU A 32 11.49 2.79 -0.38
N GLU A 33 11.60 4.08 -0.61
CA GLU A 33 10.47 5.00 -0.63
C GLU A 33 10.27 5.53 -2.04
N VAL A 34 9.07 5.31 -2.56
CA VAL A 34 8.73 5.51 -3.97
C VAL A 34 7.48 6.36 -4.06
N TYR A 35 7.54 7.46 -4.80
CA TYR A 35 6.35 8.21 -5.14
C TYR A 35 5.63 7.54 -6.31
N VAL A 36 4.38 7.17 -6.04
CA VAL A 36 3.43 6.62 -7.02
C VAL A 36 2.70 7.76 -7.73
N SER A 37 2.43 8.85 -7.01
CA SER A 37 1.98 10.13 -7.53
C SER A 37 2.50 11.26 -6.64
N GLU A 38 2.12 12.51 -6.91
CA GLU A 38 2.48 13.66 -6.04
C GLU A 38 1.94 13.51 -4.61
N HIS A 39 0.86 12.75 -4.44
CA HIS A 39 0.21 12.56 -3.15
C HIS A 39 0.34 11.13 -2.63
N GLU A 40 0.65 10.15 -3.47
CA GLU A 40 0.71 8.74 -3.08
C GLU A 40 2.14 8.22 -3.00
N ARG A 41 2.42 7.49 -1.94
CA ARG A 41 3.71 6.92 -1.61
C ARG A 41 3.59 5.41 -1.42
N ALA A 42 4.56 4.67 -1.94
CA ALA A 42 4.82 3.29 -1.57
C ALA A 42 6.12 3.21 -0.75
N VAL A 43 6.07 2.57 0.40
CA VAL A 43 7.24 2.20 1.20
C VAL A 43 7.41 0.70 1.12
N LEU A 44 8.58 0.24 0.67
CA LEU A 44 8.97 -1.16 0.59
C LEU A 44 10.11 -1.42 1.57
N ILE A 45 9.97 -2.45 2.41
CA ILE A 45 10.99 -2.81 3.39
C ILE A 45 11.20 -4.32 3.34
N ASP A 46 12.44 -4.75 3.16
CA ASP A 46 12.79 -6.16 3.35
C ASP A 46 12.70 -6.52 4.84
N VAL A 47 11.79 -7.44 5.16
CA VAL A 47 11.58 -7.92 6.53
C VAL A 47 12.14 -9.33 6.76
N GLY A 48 12.93 -9.86 5.83
CA GLY A 48 13.62 -11.16 5.85
C GLY A 48 12.74 -12.33 5.43
N ARG A 49 11.45 -12.28 5.72
CA ARG A 49 10.44 -13.28 5.32
C ARG A 49 9.62 -12.88 4.09
N GLY A 50 10.05 -11.83 3.39
CA GLY A 50 9.27 -11.16 2.34
C GLY A 50 9.44 -9.65 2.43
N THR A 51 8.56 -8.93 1.73
CA THR A 51 8.61 -7.47 1.64
C THR A 51 7.38 -6.89 2.31
N PHE A 52 7.60 -6.07 3.33
CA PHE A 52 6.55 -5.22 3.83
C PHE A 52 6.30 -4.10 2.82
N ILE A 53 5.04 -3.87 2.48
CA ILE A 53 4.60 -2.75 1.65
C ILE A 53 3.59 -1.91 2.44
N SER A 54 3.77 -0.60 2.37
CA SER A 54 2.77 0.39 2.76
C SER A 54 2.53 1.32 1.57
N LEU A 55 1.32 1.29 1.01
CA LEU A 55 0.90 2.13 -0.09
C LEU A 55 -0.22 3.05 0.38
N ASP A 56 0.01 4.36 0.31
CA ASP A 56 -1.03 5.36 0.60
C ASP A 56 -1.91 5.50 -0.66
N VAL A 57 -3.20 5.18 -0.56
CA VAL A 57 -4.19 5.32 -1.65
C VAL A 57 -5.27 6.30 -1.23
N TYR A 58 -5.42 7.39 -1.99
CA TYR A 58 -6.44 8.39 -1.70
C TYR A 58 -7.73 8.05 -2.44
N ALA A 59 -8.80 7.81 -1.68
CA ALA A 59 -10.12 7.58 -2.22
C ALA A 59 -11.14 8.48 -1.51
N LYS A 60 -12.23 8.80 -2.21
CA LYS A 60 -13.42 9.36 -1.57
C LYS A 60 -14.45 8.26 -1.47
N CYS A 61 -14.82 7.90 -0.26
CA CYS A 61 -15.79 6.87 -0.01
C CYS A 61 -17.08 7.57 0.41
N PRO A 62 -18.10 7.60 -0.47
CA PRO A 62 -19.37 8.28 -0.19
C PRO A 62 -20.20 7.55 0.86
N HIS A 63 -19.81 6.33 1.19
CA HIS A 63 -20.41 5.46 2.20
C HIS A 63 -19.26 4.98 3.08
N GLY A 64 -19.38 5.09 4.41
CA GLY A 64 -18.35 4.61 5.33
C GLY A 64 -18.05 3.12 5.11
N VAL A 65 -16.82 2.71 5.36
CA VAL A 65 -16.34 1.36 5.07
C VAL A 65 -16.54 0.49 6.31
N GLU A 66 -17.45 -0.48 6.23
CA GLU A 66 -17.61 -1.46 7.30
C GLU A 66 -16.43 -2.44 7.30
N GLY A 67 -15.63 -2.42 8.37
CA GLY A 67 -14.45 -3.27 8.51
C GLY A 67 -14.71 -4.55 9.31
N ASP A 68 -13.97 -5.61 8.95
CA ASP A 68 -13.96 -6.87 9.68
C ASP A 68 -13.25 -6.72 11.04
N SER A 69 -14.02 -6.34 12.06
CA SER A 69 -13.84 -6.72 13.47
C SER A 69 -12.58 -6.30 14.24
N SER A 70 -11.82 -5.28 13.81
CA SER A 70 -10.86 -4.61 14.71
C SER A 70 -10.81 -3.10 14.44
N SER A 71 -11.74 -2.36 15.04
CA SER A 71 -11.75 -0.90 14.97
C SER A 71 -11.14 -0.26 16.21
N LEU A 72 -10.39 0.82 16.00
CA LEU A 72 -9.84 1.65 17.07
C LEU A 72 -10.42 3.06 16.96
N SER A 73 -11.04 3.54 18.04
CA SER A 73 -11.68 4.86 18.08
C SER A 73 -10.84 5.85 18.88
N LEU A 74 -10.45 6.95 18.25
CA LEU A 74 -9.74 8.08 18.87
C LEU A 74 -10.58 9.35 18.74
N ARG A 75 -11.38 9.70 19.76
CA ARG A 75 -12.24 10.91 19.91
C ARG A 75 -13.14 11.30 18.71
N GLU A 76 -12.59 11.48 17.52
CA GLU A 76 -13.21 11.93 16.27
C GLU A 76 -12.78 11.09 15.05
N LEU A 77 -11.85 10.13 15.22
CA LEU A 77 -11.35 9.25 14.17
C LEU A 77 -11.66 7.79 14.48
N ARG A 78 -12.06 7.04 13.45
CA ARG A 78 -12.17 5.58 13.50
C ARG A 78 -11.20 4.97 12.52
N LEU A 79 -10.46 3.98 13.01
CA LEU A 79 -9.54 3.18 12.21
C LEU A 79 -10.17 1.83 11.96
N HIS A 80 -10.26 1.41 10.70
CA HIS A 80 -10.78 0.10 10.31
C HIS A 80 -9.73 -0.67 9.53
N TYR A 81 -9.67 -1.98 9.76
CA TYR A 81 -8.85 -2.89 8.97
C TYR A 81 -9.75 -3.80 8.14
N VAL A 82 -9.53 -3.82 6.82
CA VAL A 82 -10.27 -4.64 5.88
C VAL A 82 -9.31 -5.54 5.14
N GLY A 83 -9.54 -6.85 5.18
CA GLY A 83 -8.75 -7.79 4.38
C GLY A 83 -8.96 -7.50 2.89
N LEU A 84 -7.87 -7.27 2.16
CA LEU A 84 -7.91 -7.28 0.71
C LEU A 84 -7.59 -8.71 0.30
N GLU A 85 -8.38 -9.33 -0.58
CA GLU A 85 -8.09 -10.65 -1.18
C GLU A 85 -6.84 -10.61 -2.11
N LEU A 86 -5.83 -9.82 -1.75
CA LEU A 86 -4.63 -9.50 -2.51
C LEU A 86 -3.41 -9.75 -1.61
N GLN A 87 -2.78 -10.91 -1.78
CA GLN A 87 -1.41 -11.20 -1.31
C GLN A 87 -1.13 -10.88 0.17
N GLY A 88 -2.10 -11.08 1.06
CA GLY A 88 -1.93 -10.82 2.50
C GLY A 88 -1.92 -9.32 2.86
N LEU A 89 -2.41 -8.47 1.97
CA LEU A 89 -2.59 -7.04 2.21
C LEU A 89 -3.93 -6.76 2.89
N TYR A 90 -3.93 -5.71 3.70
CA TYR A 90 -5.12 -5.17 4.31
C TYR A 90 -5.20 -3.67 4.04
N ALA A 91 -6.41 -3.16 3.89
CA ALA A 91 -6.69 -1.74 3.89
C ALA A 91 -6.85 -1.26 5.33
N GLU A 92 -6.12 -0.21 5.69
CA GLU A 92 -6.28 0.61 6.88
C GLU A 92 -7.09 1.84 6.47
N VAL A 93 -8.35 1.91 6.89
CA VAL A 93 -9.27 3.00 6.57
C VAL A 93 -9.35 3.94 7.75
N ILE A 94 -9.11 5.23 7.50
CA ILE A 94 -9.25 6.29 8.51
C ILE A 94 -10.51 7.07 8.19
N GLU A 95 -11.55 6.89 9.01
CA GLU A 95 -12.79 7.65 8.95
C GLU A 95 -12.76 8.79 9.98
N GLY A 96 -13.30 9.95 9.62
CA GLY A 96 -13.50 11.08 10.52
C GLY A 96 -14.72 11.89 10.09
N GLU A 97 -15.45 12.44 11.05
CA GLU A 97 -16.76 13.07 10.82
C GLU A 97 -16.72 14.23 9.79
N ASP A 98 -15.58 14.90 9.64
CA ASP A 98 -15.38 16.06 8.74
C ASP A 98 -14.35 15.85 7.61
N LEU A 99 -13.85 14.62 7.39
CA LEU A 99 -12.68 14.45 6.50
C LEU A 99 -13.01 14.63 5.00
N GLY A 100 -14.26 14.42 4.56
CA GLY A 100 -14.69 14.59 3.15
C GLY A 100 -13.93 13.76 2.10
N THR A 101 -12.92 13.00 2.54
CA THR A 101 -11.99 12.12 1.82
C THR A 101 -11.49 11.13 2.87
N GLU A 102 -11.69 9.84 2.64
CA GLU A 102 -11.16 8.81 3.52
C GLU A 102 -9.76 8.45 3.04
N VAL A 103 -8.77 8.54 3.95
CA VAL A 103 -7.43 8.08 3.61
C VAL A 103 -7.41 6.57 3.81
N ILE A 104 -7.10 5.84 2.74
CA ILE A 104 -7.01 4.38 2.78
C ILE A 104 -5.54 3.99 2.56
N GLY A 105 -4.86 3.66 3.64
CA GLY A 105 -3.51 3.11 3.58
C GLY A 105 -3.59 1.60 3.37
N VAL A 106 -2.99 1.06 2.32
CA VAL A 106 -2.88 -0.39 2.15
C VAL A 106 -1.55 -0.86 2.71
N LYS A 107 -1.58 -1.84 3.61
CA LYS A 107 -0.36 -2.35 4.26
C LYS A 107 -0.36 -3.87 4.31
N GLY A 108 0.82 -4.47 4.37
CA GLY A 108 0.95 -5.90 4.59
C GLY A 108 2.33 -6.43 4.20
N VAL A 109 2.50 -7.74 4.32
CA VAL A 109 3.74 -8.42 3.93
C VAL A 109 3.43 -9.33 2.74
N ILE A 110 4.09 -9.07 1.62
CA ILE A 110 4.06 -9.94 0.45
C ILE A 110 5.20 -10.94 0.60
N ASP A 111 4.90 -12.23 0.40
CA ASP A 111 5.87 -13.33 0.46
C ASP A 111 6.73 -13.38 -0.82
N SER A 112 7.42 -12.27 -1.11
CA SER A 112 8.31 -12.08 -2.25
C SER A 112 9.46 -11.16 -1.86
N PRO A 113 10.66 -11.34 -2.43
CA PRO A 113 11.77 -10.40 -2.27
C PRO A 113 11.44 -9.00 -2.80
N ILE A 114 12.10 -7.98 -2.25
CA ILE A 114 11.84 -6.57 -2.59
C ILE A 114 12.06 -6.29 -4.09
N SER A 115 12.98 -7.01 -4.73
CA SER A 115 13.24 -6.90 -6.17
C SER A 115 12.07 -7.37 -7.04
N GLU A 116 11.36 -8.42 -6.64
CA GLU A 116 10.20 -8.92 -7.39
C GLU A 116 8.98 -8.03 -7.14
N VAL A 117 8.76 -7.62 -5.89
CA VAL A 117 7.70 -6.66 -5.56
C VAL A 117 7.89 -5.34 -6.32
N ALA A 118 9.14 -4.85 -6.42
CA ALA A 118 9.43 -3.65 -7.18
C ALA A 118 9.12 -3.78 -8.67
N LYS A 119 9.41 -4.93 -9.31
CA LYS A 119 9.07 -5.18 -10.72
C LYS A 119 7.57 -5.21 -10.99
N GLU A 120 6.79 -5.68 -10.01
CA GLU A 120 5.34 -5.80 -10.13
C GLU A 120 4.58 -4.60 -9.56
N LEU A 121 5.29 -3.61 -9.00
CA LEU A 121 4.69 -2.52 -8.23
C LEU A 121 3.61 -1.77 -9.02
N ARG A 122 3.83 -1.50 -10.31
CA ARG A 122 2.82 -0.85 -11.16
C ARG A 122 1.53 -1.64 -11.25
N GLY A 123 1.61 -2.94 -11.51
CA GLY A 123 0.45 -3.82 -11.56
C GLY A 123 -0.25 -3.91 -10.20
N LEU A 124 0.53 -3.97 -9.11
CA LEU A 124 0.00 -3.98 -7.75
C LEU A 124 -0.75 -2.69 -7.42
N VAL A 125 -0.19 -1.52 -7.71
CA VAL A 125 -0.85 -0.21 -7.54
C VAL A 125 -2.18 -0.16 -8.28
N GLU A 126 -2.23 -0.62 -9.53
CA GLU A 126 -3.46 -0.65 -10.32
C GLU A 126 -4.52 -1.60 -9.72
N GLN A 127 -4.11 -2.76 -9.21
CA GLN A 127 -5.01 -3.70 -8.55
C GLN A 127 -5.52 -3.13 -7.22
N LEU A 128 -4.66 -2.50 -6.44
CA LEU A 128 -5.00 -1.88 -5.17
C LEU A 128 -5.97 -0.72 -5.35
N ARG A 129 -5.75 0.17 -6.31
CA ARG A 129 -6.71 1.24 -6.63
C ARG A 129 -8.09 0.68 -6.98
N ARG A 130 -8.16 -0.43 -7.73
CA ARG A 130 -9.45 -1.10 -8.04
C ARG A 130 -10.07 -1.77 -6.82
N ALA A 131 -9.27 -2.37 -5.94
CA ALA A 131 -9.77 -2.96 -4.71
C ALA A 131 -10.33 -1.89 -3.76
N VAL A 132 -9.58 -0.81 -3.55
CA VAL A 132 -10.00 0.34 -2.74
C VAL A 132 -11.24 1.01 -3.34
N ALA A 133 -11.32 1.20 -4.66
CA ALA A 133 -12.51 1.75 -5.29
C ALA A 133 -13.76 0.89 -5.02
N ARG A 134 -13.63 -0.45 -5.11
CA ARG A 134 -14.72 -1.38 -4.80
C ARG A 134 -15.12 -1.38 -3.32
N LEU A 135 -14.17 -1.21 -2.40
CA LEU A 135 -14.50 -1.05 -0.98
C LEU A 135 -15.38 0.18 -0.71
N CYS A 136 -15.25 1.20 -1.55
CA CYS A 136 -15.97 2.46 -1.43
C CYS A 136 -17.24 2.52 -2.30
N GLU A 137 -17.53 1.47 -3.08
CA GLU A 137 -18.79 1.33 -3.79
C GLU A 137 -19.88 0.84 -2.82
N PRO A 138 -21.12 1.35 -2.92
CA PRO A 138 -22.21 0.83 -2.11
C PRO A 138 -22.42 -0.66 -2.41
N GLU A 139 -22.52 -1.48 -1.37
CA GLU A 139 -22.96 -2.87 -1.53
C GLU A 139 -24.28 -2.87 -2.30
N LEU A 140 -24.26 -3.41 -3.53
CA LEU A 140 -25.47 -3.74 -4.26
C LEU A 140 -26.18 -4.83 -3.46
N LYS A 141 -27.07 -4.42 -2.55
CA LYS A 141 -27.99 -5.32 -1.85
C LYS A 141 -28.65 -6.23 -2.88
N SER A 142 -28.24 -7.49 -2.86
CA SER A 142 -28.87 -8.59 -3.61
C SER A 142 -30.07 -9.08 -2.84
#